data_AF-A0A495R482-F1
#
_entry.id   AF-A0A495R482-F1
#
_cell.length_a   1.000
_cell.length_b   1.000
_cell.length_c   1.000
_cell.angle_alpha   90.00
_cell.angle_beta   90.00
_cell.angle_gamma   90.00
#
_symmetry.space_group_name_H-M   'P 1'
#
loop_
_entity.id
_entity.type
_entity.pdbx_description
1 polymer ?
#
loop_
_entity_poly.entity_id
_entity_poly.type
_entity_poly.pdbx_seq_one_letter_code
_entity_poly.pdbx_strand_id
1 'polypeptide(L)'
;MTTDDELEKTILGIMYDAVDDNAQIPTQLGSRSLVDVVTETLDGVDEDDILYFVERFDSSGLVDFSKHSDGHGPIKIQPSVVDEYDKNERTLLSDGRLEKVLLTLYEHDRETRGQPLSESELLDQADVDNDSMDASIWYLYGKGYVDATIDSHGWHGPSITEMGRSFYERRYQ
;
A
#
# COMPACT_ATOMS: atom_id res chain seq x y z
N MET A 1 14.18 17.03 20.36
CA MET A 1 14.41 15.62 20.71
C MET A 1 13.19 14.91 20.22
N THR A 2 13.36 14.12 19.17
CA THR A 2 12.31 13.36 18.51
C THR A 2 11.82 12.26 19.45
N THR A 3 10.51 12.06 19.52
CA THR A 3 9.90 10.95 20.27
C THR A 3 9.78 9.70 19.42
N ASP A 4 9.72 8.53 20.07
CA ASP A 4 9.46 7.24 19.41
C ASP A 4 8.20 7.29 18.53
N ASP A 5 7.12 7.92 19.03
CA ASP A 5 5.87 8.05 18.28
C ASP A 5 6.00 8.94 17.04
N GLU A 6 6.79 10.02 17.12
CA GLU A 6 7.07 10.88 15.95
C GLU A 6 7.91 10.15 14.92
N LEU A 7 8.93 9.42 15.36
CA LEU A 7 9.78 8.61 14.49
C LEU A 7 8.99 7.50 13.80
N GLU A 8 8.19 6.75 14.56
CA GLU A 8 7.32 5.68 14.03
C GLU A 8 6.38 6.23 12.94
N LYS A 9 5.73 7.37 13.21
CA LYS A 9 4.82 8.04 12.27
C LYS A 9 5.54 8.54 11.02
N THR A 10 6.72 9.15 11.16
CA THR A 10 7.48 9.64 10.00
C THR A 10 7.93 8.48 9.11
N ILE A 11 8.40 7.37 9.70
CA ILE A 11 8.80 6.19 8.91
C ILE A 11 7.58 5.61 8.17
N LEU A 12 6.43 5.46 8.85
CA LEU A 12 5.19 4.98 8.23
C LEU A 12 4.72 5.92 7.12
N GLY A 13 4.82 7.23 7.31
CA GLY A 13 4.48 8.24 6.30
C GLY A 13 5.36 8.12 5.06
N ILE A 14 6.68 8.02 5.22
CA ILE A 14 7.60 7.84 4.09
C ILE A 14 7.31 6.54 3.33
N MET A 15 6.99 5.45 4.06
CA MET A 15 6.61 4.18 3.41
C MET A 15 5.25 4.31 2.69
N TYR A 16 4.29 5.01 3.28
CA TYR A 16 3.01 5.28 2.64
C TYR A 16 3.17 6.12 1.37
N ASP A 17 3.94 7.21 1.42
CA ASP A 17 4.21 8.08 0.28
C ASP A 17 4.90 7.29 -0.84
N ALA A 18 5.83 6.39 -0.49
CA ALA A 18 6.45 5.50 -1.46
C ALA A 18 5.46 4.53 -2.15
N VAL A 19 4.31 4.25 -1.54
CA VAL A 19 3.20 3.50 -2.15
C VAL A 19 2.32 4.40 -3.00
N ASP A 20 1.92 5.57 -2.48
CA ASP A 20 0.98 6.49 -3.16
C ASP A 20 1.61 7.12 -4.41
N ASP A 21 2.91 7.40 -4.39
CA ASP A 21 3.62 8.07 -5.49
C ASP A 21 4.16 7.13 -6.58
N ASN A 22 4.14 5.80 -6.39
CA ASN A 22 4.73 4.85 -7.35
C ASN A 22 3.68 4.09 -8.16
N ALA A 23 3.54 4.51 -9.42
CA ALA A 23 2.68 3.89 -10.44
C ALA A 23 3.11 2.48 -10.92
N GLN A 24 4.29 1.98 -10.53
CA GLN A 24 4.80 0.69 -11.03
C GLN A 24 5.41 -0.12 -9.89
N ILE A 25 4.58 -1.00 -9.31
CA ILE A 25 4.95 -1.96 -8.26
C ILE A 25 6.20 -2.73 -8.72
N PRO A 26 7.31 -2.73 -7.93
CA PRO A 26 7.30 -3.12 -6.52
C PRO A 26 7.61 -1.99 -5.54
N THR A 27 6.79 -1.93 -4.48
CA THR A 27 6.90 -1.08 -3.28
C THR A 27 8.10 -1.49 -2.41
N GLN A 28 9.29 -1.39 -2.98
CA GLN A 28 10.55 -1.77 -2.35
C GLN A 28 11.40 -0.53 -2.10
N LEU A 29 11.82 -0.37 -0.85
CA LEU A 29 12.75 0.67 -0.42
C LEU A 29 14.09 0.04 -0.02
N GLY A 30 15.18 0.79 -0.17
CA GLY A 30 16.44 0.45 0.48
C GLY A 30 16.46 1.03 1.89
N SER A 31 16.85 0.25 2.90
CA SER A 31 16.91 0.76 4.28
C SER A 31 17.87 1.94 4.45
N ARG A 32 18.93 2.04 3.62
CA ARG A 32 19.81 3.23 3.58
C ARG A 32 19.08 4.47 3.10
N SER A 33 18.33 4.37 2.00
CA SER A 33 17.54 5.49 1.48
C SER A 33 16.47 5.93 2.48
N LEU A 34 15.86 4.99 3.22
CA LEU A 34 14.95 5.34 4.30
C LEU A 34 15.65 6.12 5.42
N VAL A 35 16.83 5.66 5.85
CA VAL A 35 17.64 6.37 6.87
C VAL A 35 17.97 7.79 6.42
N ASP A 36 18.41 7.96 5.17
CA ASP A 36 18.73 9.27 4.61
C ASP A 36 17.51 10.21 4.67
N VAL A 37 16.35 9.76 4.18
CA VAL A 37 15.12 10.59 4.16
C VAL A 37 14.63 10.91 5.58
N VAL A 38 14.68 9.97 6.51
CA VAL A 38 14.24 10.19 7.90
C VAL A 38 15.16 11.18 8.61
N THR A 39 16.48 11.07 8.44
CA THR A 39 17.45 11.97 9.07
C THR A 39 17.45 13.37 8.46
N GLU A 40 17.05 13.51 7.19
CA GLU A 40 16.76 14.82 6.58
C GLU A 40 15.45 15.45 7.10
N THR A 41 14.49 14.62 7.53
CA THR A 41 13.18 15.06 8.00
C THR A 41 13.15 15.37 9.49
N LEU A 42 13.89 14.60 10.30
CA LEU A 42 13.89 14.68 11.76
C LEU A 42 15.30 14.91 12.32
N ASP A 43 15.45 16.01 13.06
CA ASP A 43 16.72 16.36 13.69
C ASP A 43 17.05 15.44 14.88
N GLY A 44 18.28 14.92 14.89
CA GLY A 44 18.85 14.20 16.04
C GLY A 44 18.31 12.78 16.21
N VAL A 45 17.92 12.14 15.12
CA VAL A 45 17.59 10.71 15.06
C VAL A 45 18.82 9.94 14.61
N ASP A 46 19.17 8.87 15.33
CA ASP A 46 20.26 7.99 14.95
C ASP A 46 19.78 6.85 14.03
N GLU A 47 20.66 6.38 13.17
CA GLU A 47 20.37 5.29 12.23
C GLU A 47 19.87 4.02 12.94
N ASP A 48 20.45 3.68 14.09
CA ASP A 48 20.09 2.49 14.86
C ASP A 48 18.63 2.53 15.33
N ASP A 49 18.09 3.71 15.67
CA ASP A 49 16.70 3.87 16.07
C ASP A 49 15.76 3.62 14.89
N ILE A 50 16.12 4.12 13.70
CA ILE A 50 15.36 3.90 12.47
C ILE A 50 15.33 2.41 12.12
N LEU A 51 16.49 1.75 12.15
CA LEU A 51 16.59 0.32 11.85
C LEU A 51 15.86 -0.53 12.90
N TYR A 52 15.84 -0.12 14.17
CA TYR A 52 15.02 -0.76 15.20
C TYR A 52 13.53 -0.74 14.84
N PHE A 53 13.00 0.39 14.37
CA PHE A 53 11.61 0.47 13.92
C PHE A 53 11.34 -0.40 12.69
N VAL A 54 12.26 -0.43 11.72
CA VAL A 54 12.12 -1.31 10.54
C VAL A 54 12.06 -2.78 10.94
N GLU A 55 12.90 -3.23 11.88
CA GLU A 55 12.87 -4.60 12.41
C GLU A 55 11.60 -4.91 13.21
N ARG A 56 11.10 -3.93 13.96
CA ARG A 56 9.81 -4.03 14.67
C ARG A 56 8.65 -4.15 13.68
N PHE A 57 8.67 -3.37 12.60
CA PHE A 57 7.68 -3.42 11.54
C PHE A 57 7.68 -4.76 10.80
N ASP A 58 8.86 -5.31 10.50
CA ASP A 58 9.03 -6.65 9.96
C ASP A 58 8.40 -7.71 10.87
N SER A 59 8.70 -7.64 12.17
CA SER A 59 8.14 -8.55 13.18
C SER A 59 6.61 -8.47 13.30
N SER A 60 6.02 -7.30 12.99
CA SER A 60 4.56 -7.09 12.99
C SER A 60 3.89 -7.38 11.63
N GLY A 61 4.65 -7.69 10.59
CA GLY A 61 4.14 -7.94 9.24
C GLY A 61 3.69 -6.68 8.48
N LEU A 62 4.23 -5.51 8.86
CA LEU A 62 4.05 -4.26 8.10
C LEU A 62 5.00 -4.19 6.91
N VAL A 63 6.18 -4.80 7.02
CA VAL A 63 7.16 -4.90 5.94
C VAL A 63 7.73 -6.32 5.89
N ASP A 64 8.35 -6.71 4.78
CA ASP A 64 9.33 -7.80 4.76
C ASP A 64 10.74 -7.17 4.65
N PHE A 65 11.55 -7.27 5.70
CA PHE A 65 12.90 -6.70 5.74
C PHE A 65 13.97 -7.78 5.59
N SER A 66 14.69 -7.77 4.46
CA SER A 66 15.76 -8.73 4.21
C SER A 66 17.13 -8.18 4.63
N LYS A 67 17.41 -8.20 5.92
CA LYS A 67 18.66 -7.67 6.51
C LYS A 67 19.91 -8.43 6.03
N HIS A 68 20.89 -7.71 5.48
CA HIS A 68 22.21 -8.21 5.15
C HIS A 68 23.19 -8.10 6.34
N SER A 69 24.41 -8.62 6.18
CA SER A 69 25.44 -8.62 7.21
C SER A 69 25.91 -7.23 7.65
N ASP A 70 25.73 -6.20 6.82
CA ASP A 70 26.07 -4.81 7.13
C ASP A 70 24.95 -4.09 7.88
N GLY A 71 23.86 -4.77 8.22
CA GLY A 71 22.72 -4.19 8.92
C GLY A 71 21.63 -3.64 8.02
N HIS A 72 21.87 -3.54 6.71
CA HIS A 72 20.95 -2.94 5.75
C HIS A 72 20.36 -3.96 4.80
N GLY A 73 19.30 -3.59 4.10
CA GLY A 73 18.66 -4.50 3.15
C GLY A 73 17.48 -3.86 2.44
N PRO A 74 16.89 -4.58 1.48
CA PRO A 74 15.62 -4.18 0.90
C PRO A 74 14.48 -4.36 1.91
N ILE A 75 13.59 -3.38 1.92
CA ILE A 75 12.35 -3.34 2.67
C ILE A 75 11.22 -3.45 1.65
N LYS A 76 10.46 -4.53 1.70
CA LYS A 76 9.24 -4.66 0.89
C LYS A 76 8.04 -4.24 1.73
N ILE A 77 7.37 -3.18 1.32
CA ILE A 77 6.23 -2.62 2.04
C ILE A 77 5.03 -3.55 1.86
N GLN A 78 4.27 -3.82 2.93
CA GLN A 78 3.02 -4.59 2.87
C GLN A 78 1.81 -3.65 2.91
N PRO A 79 0.64 -4.09 2.40
CA PRO A 79 -0.60 -3.32 2.50
C PRO A 79 -0.96 -2.91 3.93
N SER A 80 -0.52 -3.68 4.93
CA SER A 80 -0.73 -3.37 6.34
C SER A 80 -0.11 -2.04 6.77
N VAL A 81 0.92 -1.50 6.08
CA VAL A 81 1.45 -0.15 6.34
C VAL A 81 0.39 0.92 6.10
N VAL A 82 -0.42 0.77 5.04
CA VAL A 82 -1.53 1.68 4.75
C VAL A 82 -2.55 1.63 5.89
N ASP A 83 -2.90 0.42 6.36
CA ASP A 83 -3.84 0.25 7.48
C ASP A 83 -3.33 0.90 8.77
N GLU A 84 -2.02 0.79 9.05
CA GLU A 84 -1.42 1.35 10.26
C GLU A 84 -1.29 2.87 10.19
N TYR A 85 -0.92 3.40 9.02
CA TYR A 85 -0.81 4.84 8.81
C TYR A 85 -2.19 5.53 8.84
N ASP A 86 -3.25 4.90 8.30
CA ASP A 86 -4.62 5.44 8.30
C ASP A 86 -5.23 5.62 9.69
N LYS A 87 -4.78 4.85 10.70
CA LYS A 87 -5.21 5.07 12.09
C LYS A 87 -4.77 6.42 12.63
N ASN A 88 -3.72 7.00 12.05
CA ASN A 88 -3.06 8.20 12.53
C ASN A 88 -3.31 9.41 11.62
N GLU A 89 -3.43 9.21 10.30
CA GLU A 89 -3.54 10.25 9.29
C GLU A 89 -4.56 9.89 8.19
N ARG A 90 -4.91 10.85 7.32
CA ARG A 90 -5.75 10.55 6.13
C ARG A 90 -4.94 9.82 5.06
N THR A 91 -5.46 8.71 4.55
CA THR A 91 -4.84 7.90 3.50
C THR A 91 -5.79 7.60 2.34
N LEU A 92 -5.32 6.81 1.36
CA LEU A 92 -6.10 6.19 0.29
C LEU A 92 -7.39 5.46 0.76
N LEU A 93 -7.44 5.01 2.03
CA LEU A 93 -8.64 4.46 2.66
C LEU A 93 -9.71 5.53 2.96
N SER A 94 -9.26 6.74 3.32
CA SER A 94 -10.11 7.86 3.73
C SER A 94 -10.53 8.78 2.56
N ASP A 95 -9.81 8.72 1.44
CA ASP A 95 -10.04 9.54 0.25
C ASP A 95 -11.11 8.99 -0.72
N GLY A 96 -11.72 7.84 -0.40
CA GLY A 96 -12.80 7.23 -1.19
C GLY A 96 -12.35 6.58 -2.50
N ARG A 97 -11.06 6.66 -2.87
CA ARG A 97 -10.50 6.05 -4.09
C ARG A 97 -10.67 4.53 -4.08
N LEU A 98 -10.36 3.88 -2.96
CA LEU A 98 -10.57 2.43 -2.80
C LEU A 98 -12.03 2.01 -2.94
N GLU A 99 -12.96 2.82 -2.42
CA GLU A 99 -14.38 2.55 -2.52
C GLU A 99 -14.84 2.61 -3.97
N LYS A 100 -14.39 3.62 -4.75
CA LYS A 100 -14.69 3.73 -6.18
C LYS A 100 -14.24 2.49 -6.94
N VAL A 101 -12.99 2.05 -6.75
CA VAL A 101 -12.44 0.86 -7.41
C VAL A 101 -13.23 -0.41 -7.03
N LEU A 102 -13.51 -0.60 -5.74
CA LEU A 102 -14.29 -1.76 -5.26
C LEU A 102 -15.74 -1.73 -5.77
N LEU A 103 -16.39 -0.58 -5.79
CA LEU A 103 -17.74 -0.40 -6.32
C LEU A 103 -17.77 -0.79 -7.80
N THR A 104 -16.86 -0.26 -8.62
CA THR A 104 -16.80 -0.58 -10.05
C THR A 104 -16.60 -2.08 -10.29
N LEU A 105 -15.67 -2.72 -9.56
CA LEU A 105 -15.45 -4.16 -9.68
C LEU A 105 -16.65 -4.99 -9.19
N TYR A 106 -17.33 -4.54 -8.13
CA TYR A 106 -18.52 -5.19 -7.58
C TYR A 106 -19.72 -5.12 -8.53
N GLU A 107 -20.01 -3.93 -9.09
CA GLU A 107 -21.09 -3.75 -10.06
C GLU A 107 -20.82 -4.55 -11.33
N HIS A 108 -19.60 -4.49 -11.85
CA HIS A 108 -19.20 -5.27 -13.01
C HIS A 108 -19.40 -6.78 -12.79
N ASP A 109 -18.94 -7.30 -11.65
CA ASP A 109 -19.10 -8.71 -11.32
C ASP A 109 -20.57 -9.16 -11.28
N ARG A 110 -21.47 -8.31 -10.75
CA ARG A 110 -22.91 -8.62 -10.71
C ARG A 110 -23.53 -8.73 -12.10
N GLU A 111 -23.01 -7.97 -13.06
CA GLU A 111 -23.51 -7.96 -14.44
C GLU A 111 -22.91 -9.09 -15.28
N THR A 112 -21.61 -9.35 -15.14
CA THR A 112 -20.85 -10.26 -16.02
C THR A 112 -20.57 -11.63 -15.41
N ARG A 113 -20.91 -11.83 -14.13
CA ARG A 113 -20.62 -13.06 -13.35
C ARG A 113 -19.13 -13.35 -13.23
N GLY A 114 -18.35 -12.33 -12.89
CA GLY A 114 -16.94 -12.45 -12.58
C GLY A 114 -16.02 -12.46 -13.80
N GLN A 115 -16.44 -11.86 -14.91
CA GLN A 115 -15.48 -11.56 -15.98
C GLN A 115 -14.53 -10.44 -15.49
N PRO A 116 -13.22 -10.56 -15.75
CA PRO A 116 -12.27 -9.52 -15.38
C PRO A 116 -12.42 -8.29 -16.29
N LEU A 117 -12.19 -7.11 -15.72
CA LEU A 117 -12.09 -5.88 -16.50
C LEU A 117 -10.71 -5.77 -17.17
N SER A 118 -10.63 -5.04 -18.28
CA SER A 118 -9.35 -4.50 -18.74
C SER A 118 -8.93 -3.29 -17.90
N GLU A 119 -7.64 -2.98 -17.91
CA GLU A 119 -7.09 -1.80 -17.23
C GLU A 119 -7.77 -0.50 -17.67
N SER A 120 -7.91 -0.30 -18.99
CA SER A 120 -8.58 0.88 -19.55
C SER A 120 -10.04 0.98 -19.15
N GLU A 121 -10.77 -0.14 -19.09
CA GLU A 121 -12.18 -0.10 -18.69
C GLU A 121 -12.34 0.25 -17.22
N LEU A 122 -11.44 -0.24 -16.35
CA LEU A 122 -11.50 0.07 -14.93
C LEU A 122 -11.12 1.53 -14.66
N LEU A 123 -10.08 2.06 -15.32
CA LEU A 123 -9.70 3.47 -15.25
C LEU A 123 -10.86 4.39 -15.70
N ASP A 124 -11.48 4.07 -16.83
CA ASP A 124 -12.59 4.85 -17.39
C ASP A 124 -13.84 4.84 -16.47
N GLN A 125 -14.10 3.72 -15.79
CA GLN A 125 -15.32 3.56 -14.97
C GLN A 125 -15.15 4.04 -13.52
N ALA A 126 -13.98 3.86 -12.92
CA ALA A 126 -13.75 4.19 -11.52
C ALA A 126 -13.56 5.69 -11.28
N ASP A 127 -13.23 6.47 -12.31
CA ASP A 127 -12.93 7.91 -12.18
C ASP A 127 -11.84 8.16 -11.13
N VAL A 128 -10.73 7.44 -11.29
CA VAL A 128 -9.51 7.50 -10.47
C VAL A 128 -8.32 7.64 -11.42
N ASP A 129 -7.34 8.48 -11.09
CA ASP A 129 -6.12 8.61 -11.86
C ASP A 129 -5.28 7.33 -11.82
N ASN A 130 -4.35 7.19 -12.76
CA ASN A 130 -3.60 5.95 -12.95
C ASN A 130 -2.79 5.56 -11.71
N ASP A 131 -2.05 6.50 -11.13
CA ASP A 131 -1.18 6.25 -9.98
C ASP A 131 -2.01 5.81 -8.76
N SER A 132 -3.13 6.49 -8.51
CA SER A 132 -4.09 6.11 -7.48
C SER A 132 -4.75 4.75 -7.74
N MET A 133 -4.97 4.38 -9.00
CA MET A 133 -5.50 3.07 -9.37
C MET A 133 -4.48 1.97 -9.08
N ASP A 134 -3.20 2.18 -9.42
CA ASP A 134 -2.12 1.23 -9.16
C ASP A 134 -1.96 0.96 -7.66
N ALA A 135 -1.91 2.01 -6.84
CA ALA A 135 -1.86 1.89 -5.38
C ALA A 135 -3.11 1.18 -4.82
N SER A 136 -4.29 1.50 -5.36
CA SER A 136 -5.56 0.87 -4.97
C SER A 136 -5.58 -0.63 -5.29
N ILE A 137 -5.21 -1.02 -6.51
CA ILE A 137 -5.17 -2.43 -6.92
C ILE A 137 -4.10 -3.19 -6.15
N TRP A 138 -2.91 -2.62 -5.95
CA TRP A 138 -1.87 -3.22 -5.12
C TRP A 138 -2.38 -3.52 -3.71
N TYR A 139 -3.00 -2.53 -3.06
CA TYR A 139 -3.55 -2.68 -1.72
C TYR A 139 -4.64 -3.75 -1.70
N LEU A 140 -5.67 -3.64 -2.57
CA LEU A 140 -6.80 -4.56 -2.61
C LEU A 140 -6.37 -6.00 -2.94
N TYR A 141 -5.42 -6.17 -3.85
CA TYR A 141 -4.82 -7.45 -4.18
C TYR A 141 -4.09 -8.05 -2.99
N GLY A 142 -3.23 -7.27 -2.34
CA GLY A 142 -2.47 -7.72 -1.18
C GLY A 142 -3.36 -8.04 0.04
N LYS A 143 -4.53 -7.39 0.17
CA LYS A 143 -5.57 -7.76 1.15
C LYS A 143 -6.44 -8.95 0.71
N GLY A 144 -6.33 -9.41 -0.53
CA GLY A 144 -7.10 -10.51 -1.11
C GLY A 144 -8.55 -10.14 -1.51
N TYR A 145 -8.88 -8.85 -1.57
CA TYR A 145 -10.21 -8.37 -1.98
C TYR A 145 -10.37 -8.35 -3.50
N VAL A 146 -9.26 -8.23 -4.22
CA VAL A 146 -9.20 -8.27 -5.68
C VAL A 146 -8.23 -9.36 -6.09
N ASP A 147 -8.56 -10.12 -7.12
CA ASP A 147 -7.64 -10.99 -7.84
C ASP A 147 -7.18 -10.28 -9.11
N ALA A 148 -5.88 -10.34 -9.40
CA ALA A 148 -5.26 -9.72 -10.55
C ALA A 148 -3.92 -10.40 -10.82
N THR A 149 -3.48 -10.39 -12.08
CA THR A 149 -2.09 -10.73 -12.39
C THR A 149 -1.24 -9.48 -12.21
N ILE A 150 -0.27 -9.49 -11.30
CA ILE A 150 0.66 -8.38 -11.08
C ILE A 150 2.06 -8.77 -11.58
N ASP A 151 2.62 -7.96 -12.48
CA ASP A 151 3.98 -8.10 -12.97
C ASP A 151 4.66 -6.73 -13.15
N SER A 152 5.84 -6.71 -13.78
CA SER A 152 6.63 -5.48 -13.97
C SER A 152 5.97 -4.43 -14.88
N HIS A 153 4.89 -4.77 -15.57
CA HIS A 153 4.12 -3.86 -16.43
C HIS A 153 2.82 -3.37 -15.76
N GLY A 154 2.60 -3.70 -14.49
CA GLY A 154 1.42 -3.30 -13.73
C GLY A 154 0.52 -4.49 -13.39
N TRP A 155 -0.79 -4.26 -13.42
CA TRP A 155 -1.80 -5.26 -13.08
C TRP A 155 -2.73 -5.54 -14.26
N HIS A 156 -3.20 -6.78 -14.36
CA HIS A 156 -4.05 -7.23 -15.46
C HIS A 156 -5.20 -8.08 -14.98
N GLY A 157 -6.35 -7.89 -15.63
CA GLY A 157 -7.56 -8.65 -15.40
C GLY A 157 -8.09 -8.59 -13.96
N PRO A 158 -8.20 -7.41 -13.32
CA PRO A 158 -8.70 -7.31 -11.97
C PRO A 158 -10.15 -7.82 -11.89
N SER A 159 -10.43 -8.57 -10.84
CA SER A 159 -11.76 -9.04 -10.51
C SER A 159 -11.96 -9.07 -9.00
N ILE A 160 -13.17 -8.78 -8.53
CA ILE A 160 -13.46 -8.80 -7.10
C ILE A 160 -13.62 -10.24 -6.60
N THR A 161 -12.91 -10.58 -5.51
CA THR A 161 -13.02 -11.89 -4.87
C THR A 161 -14.29 -12.00 -4.03
N GLU A 162 -14.65 -13.20 -3.59
CA GLU A 162 -15.75 -13.37 -2.62
C GLU A 162 -15.51 -12.59 -1.32
N MET A 163 -14.25 -12.53 -0.87
CA MET A 163 -13.86 -11.76 0.29
C MET A 163 -14.01 -10.25 0.05
N GLY A 164 -13.63 -9.77 -1.14
CA GLY A 164 -13.83 -8.37 -1.54
C GLY A 164 -15.30 -7.97 -1.57
N ARG A 165 -16.17 -8.82 -2.12
CA ARG A 165 -17.64 -8.60 -2.12
C ARG A 165 -18.17 -8.48 -0.70
N SER A 166 -17.82 -9.45 0.15
CA SER A 166 -18.25 -9.48 1.54
C SER A 166 -17.73 -8.27 2.34
N PHE A 167 -16.53 -7.78 2.02
CA PHE A 167 -15.98 -6.57 2.60
C PHE A 167 -16.78 -5.34 2.13
N TYR A 168 -17.03 -5.20 0.83
CA TYR A 168 -17.76 -4.09 0.25
C TYR A 168 -19.18 -3.97 0.83
N GLU A 169 -19.93 -5.08 0.82
CA GLU A 169 -21.31 -5.11 1.33
C GLU A 169 -21.41 -4.78 2.82
N ARG A 170 -20.42 -5.15 3.64
CA ARG A 170 -20.44 -4.83 5.08
C ARG A 170 -20.06 -3.39 5.40
N ARG A 171 -19.23 -2.77 4.56
CA ARG A 171 -18.64 -1.45 4.84
C ARG A 171 -19.39 -0.30 4.18
N TYR A 172 -20.05 -0.56 3.04
CA TYR A 172 -20.62 0.48 2.20
C TYR A 172 -22.13 0.32 1.90
N GLN A 173 -22.79 -0.74 2.41
CA GLN A 173 -24.25 -0.93 2.33
C GLN A 173 -24.88 -1.01 3.73
#